data_AF-A0AAW2IJE2-F1
#
_entry.id   AF-A0AAW2IJE2-F1
#
_cell.length_a   1.000
_cell.length_b   1.000
_cell.length_c   1.000
_cell.angle_alpha   90.00
_cell.angle_beta   90.00
_cell.angle_gamma   90.00
#
_symmetry.space_group_name_H-M   'P 1'
#
loop_
_entity.id
_entity.type
_entity.pdbx_description
1 polymer ?
#
loop_
_entity_poly.entity_id
_entity_poly.type
_entity_poly.pdbx_seq_one_letter_code
_entity_poly.pdbx_strand_id
1 'polypeptide(L)'
;MHCVQNLSFNFINNSIIRDVTTKDSKNFHVNCISSHNVTFLRFTISAPGDSPNTDGIHLGRDTMIHITDSVIKTGDDCVSIGDETKEVHIHNVTCGPGHGISVGSLGGYASEKDVQGIYVTNCTFIGTQNGVRVKTWPSAPAQLTVSDLHFEDLIMDNVSSPVIIDQEYCPHNLCKKDRPSSIKITNVSIKNVRGTTNSAEAVTLICRS
;
A
#
# COMPACT_ATOMS: atom_id res chain seq x y z
N MET A 1 -2.43 -4.17 -26.39
CA MET A 1 -2.75 -3.44 -25.14
C MET A 1 -3.93 -4.15 -24.50
N HIS A 2 -3.68 -5.15 -23.65
CA HIS A 2 -4.75 -5.78 -22.87
C HIS A 2 -4.82 -5.02 -21.55
N CYS A 3 -5.89 -4.26 -21.33
CA CYS A 3 -6.17 -3.68 -20.03
C CYS A 3 -6.58 -4.84 -19.11
N VAL A 4 -5.70 -5.23 -18.18
CA VAL A 4 -5.84 -6.43 -17.34
C VAL A 4 -6.59 -6.13 -16.03
N GLN A 5 -6.72 -4.83 -15.71
CA GLN A 5 -7.39 -4.29 -14.52
C GLN A 5 -8.87 -3.97 -14.77
N ASN A 6 -9.69 -4.06 -13.73
CA ASN A 6 -11.14 -3.84 -13.85
C ASN A 6 -11.49 -2.36 -14.07
N LEU A 7 -10.90 -1.45 -13.29
CA LEU A 7 -11.15 -0.02 -13.34
C LEU A 7 -9.84 0.76 -13.40
N SER A 8 -9.81 1.82 -14.21
CA SER A 8 -8.70 2.76 -14.26
C SER A 8 -9.24 4.20 -14.21
N PHE A 9 -8.78 4.97 -13.23
CA PHE A 9 -9.09 6.37 -13.03
C PHE A 9 -7.81 7.18 -13.18
N ASN A 10 -7.62 7.78 -14.35
CA ASN A 10 -6.38 8.50 -14.65
C ASN A 10 -6.71 9.98 -14.84
N PHE A 11 -5.91 10.85 -14.25
CA PHE A 11 -6.02 12.31 -14.42
C PHE A 11 -7.35 12.91 -13.95
N ILE A 12 -8.02 12.26 -13.00
CA ILE A 12 -9.30 12.74 -12.48
C ILE A 12 -9.07 13.69 -11.32
N ASN A 13 -9.91 14.73 -11.24
CA ASN A 13 -9.76 15.78 -10.25
C ASN A 13 -11.09 16.06 -9.54
N ASN A 14 -11.04 16.41 -8.25
CA ASN A 14 -12.19 16.86 -7.45
C ASN A 14 -13.40 15.94 -7.59
N SER A 15 -13.20 14.65 -7.30
CA SER A 15 -14.16 13.60 -7.63
C SER A 15 -14.44 12.68 -6.46
N ILE A 16 -15.68 12.18 -6.39
CA ILE A 16 -16.09 11.12 -5.45
C ILE A 16 -16.56 9.94 -6.28
N ILE A 17 -15.88 8.81 -6.15
CA ILE A 17 -16.32 7.52 -6.67
C ILE A 17 -16.86 6.73 -5.48
N ARG A 18 -18.09 6.24 -5.57
CA ARG A 18 -18.75 5.60 -4.44
C ARG A 18 -19.60 4.41 -4.80
N ASP A 19 -19.79 3.52 -3.82
CA ASP A 19 -20.71 2.38 -3.91
C ASP A 19 -20.35 1.41 -5.05
N VAL A 20 -19.05 1.26 -5.32
CA VAL A 20 -18.53 0.40 -6.40
C VAL A 20 -18.18 -0.98 -5.85
N THR A 21 -18.65 -2.02 -6.53
CA THR A 21 -18.22 -3.40 -6.31
C THR A 21 -17.37 -3.87 -7.48
N THR A 22 -16.19 -4.42 -7.20
CA THR A 22 -15.35 -5.09 -8.21
C THR A 22 -15.00 -6.50 -7.76
N LYS A 23 -14.97 -7.45 -8.70
CA LYS A 23 -14.78 -8.86 -8.41
C LYS A 23 -13.81 -9.51 -9.40
N ASP A 24 -12.98 -10.42 -8.89
CA ASP A 24 -12.11 -11.34 -9.64
C ASP A 24 -11.35 -10.67 -10.78
N SER A 25 -10.64 -9.58 -10.48
CA SER A 25 -9.80 -8.94 -11.50
C SER A 25 -8.63 -9.85 -11.89
N LYS A 26 -8.17 -9.74 -13.14
CA LYS A 26 -7.02 -10.50 -13.65
C LYS A 26 -5.68 -9.89 -13.24
N ASN A 27 -5.72 -8.69 -12.65
CA ASN A 27 -4.61 -7.93 -12.11
C ASN A 27 -5.20 -6.95 -11.07
N PHE A 28 -4.67 -5.73 -10.93
CA PHE A 28 -5.21 -4.73 -10.02
C PHE A 28 -6.72 -4.50 -10.27
N HIS A 29 -7.50 -4.37 -9.21
CA HIS A 29 -8.92 -4.08 -9.31
C HIS A 29 -9.16 -2.63 -9.72
N VAL A 30 -8.49 -1.70 -9.04
CA VAL A 30 -8.58 -0.26 -9.30
C VAL A 30 -7.19 0.30 -9.45
N ASN A 31 -6.95 0.98 -10.56
CA ASN A 31 -5.75 1.76 -10.79
C ASN A 31 -6.11 3.25 -10.80
N CYS A 32 -5.54 4.03 -9.89
CA CYS A 32 -5.64 5.49 -9.85
C CYS A 32 -4.27 6.08 -10.16
N ILE A 33 -4.19 6.96 -11.17
CA ILE A 33 -2.91 7.53 -11.58
C ILE A 33 -3.07 9.03 -11.85
N SER A 34 -2.11 9.82 -11.37
CA SER A 34 -1.98 11.25 -11.67
C SER A 34 -3.26 12.05 -11.40
N SER A 35 -3.95 11.71 -10.32
CA SER A 35 -5.23 12.30 -9.93
C SER A 35 -5.10 13.17 -8.68
N HIS A 36 -6.02 14.12 -8.51
CA HIS A 36 -5.95 15.08 -7.42
C HIS A 36 -7.31 15.31 -6.74
N ASN A 37 -7.35 15.24 -5.42
CA ASN A 37 -8.59 15.42 -4.63
C ASN A 37 -9.67 14.42 -5.05
N VAL A 38 -9.42 13.14 -4.79
CA VAL A 38 -10.31 12.03 -5.15
C VAL A 38 -10.68 11.23 -3.90
N THR A 39 -11.96 10.92 -3.75
CA THR A 39 -12.47 10.05 -2.69
C THR A 39 -13.00 8.75 -3.28
N PHE A 40 -12.48 7.62 -2.81
CA PHE A 40 -13.02 6.27 -2.99
C PHE A 40 -13.82 5.90 -1.75
N LEU A 41 -15.15 5.90 -1.86
CA LEU A 41 -16.06 5.74 -0.71
C LEU A 41 -16.91 4.47 -0.83
N ARG A 42 -16.90 3.62 0.20
CA ARG A 42 -17.71 2.38 0.22
C ARG A 42 -17.45 1.46 -0.96
N PHE A 43 -16.17 1.21 -1.24
CA PHE A 43 -15.78 0.19 -2.19
C PHE A 43 -15.91 -1.21 -1.58
N THR A 44 -16.38 -2.16 -2.38
CA THR A 44 -16.34 -3.59 -2.06
C THR A 44 -15.50 -4.31 -3.12
N ILE A 45 -14.34 -4.81 -2.74
CA ILE A 45 -13.40 -5.50 -3.63
C ILE A 45 -13.23 -6.95 -3.16
N SER A 46 -13.30 -7.90 -4.11
CA SER A 46 -13.12 -9.32 -3.80
C SER A 46 -12.38 -10.06 -4.91
N ALA A 47 -11.32 -10.77 -4.54
CA ALA A 47 -10.66 -11.82 -5.31
C ALA A 47 -10.22 -12.96 -4.37
N PRO A 48 -9.92 -14.17 -4.90
CA PRO A 48 -9.32 -15.25 -4.12
C PRO A 48 -7.99 -14.82 -3.47
N GLY A 49 -7.74 -15.27 -2.24
CA GLY A 49 -6.54 -14.88 -1.47
C GLY A 49 -5.22 -15.43 -2.02
N ASP A 50 -5.29 -16.38 -2.95
CA ASP A 50 -4.16 -16.96 -3.69
C ASP A 50 -4.02 -16.38 -5.11
N SER A 51 -4.84 -15.39 -5.48
CA SER A 51 -4.83 -14.77 -6.81
C SER A 51 -3.72 -13.70 -6.91
N PRO A 52 -2.64 -13.97 -7.65
CA PRO A 52 -1.47 -13.09 -7.68
C PRO A 52 -1.80 -11.72 -8.29
N ASN A 53 -1.20 -10.65 -7.75
CA ASN A 53 -1.26 -9.30 -8.29
C ASN A 53 -2.70 -8.73 -8.43
N THR A 54 -3.61 -9.18 -7.58
CA THR A 54 -4.99 -8.68 -7.53
C THR A 54 -5.15 -7.51 -6.56
N ASP A 55 -4.21 -6.57 -6.60
CA ASP A 55 -4.18 -5.41 -5.71
C ASP A 55 -5.53 -4.68 -5.74
N GLY A 56 -5.97 -4.19 -4.58
CA GLY A 56 -7.29 -3.57 -4.44
C GLY A 56 -7.34 -2.20 -5.12
N ILE A 57 -6.79 -1.20 -4.44
CA ILE A 57 -6.63 0.16 -5.00
C ILE A 57 -5.14 0.47 -5.10
N HIS A 58 -4.66 0.60 -6.34
CA HIS A 58 -3.33 1.08 -6.65
C HIS A 58 -3.36 2.59 -6.87
N LEU A 59 -2.48 3.32 -6.19
CA LEU A 59 -2.28 4.76 -6.33
C LEU A 59 -0.88 5.03 -6.90
N GLY A 60 -0.75 6.03 -7.78
CA GLY A 60 0.54 6.44 -8.33
C GLY A 60 0.51 7.87 -8.85
N ARG A 61 1.40 8.71 -8.33
CA ARG A 61 1.51 10.14 -8.66
C ARG A 61 0.25 10.93 -8.32
N ASP A 62 -0.48 10.49 -7.31
CA ASP A 62 -1.74 11.10 -6.89
C ASP A 62 -1.53 12.09 -5.74
N THR A 63 -2.47 13.02 -5.52
CA THR A 63 -2.42 13.94 -4.36
C THR A 63 -3.81 14.15 -3.74
N MET A 64 -3.90 14.22 -2.42
CA MET A 64 -5.17 14.40 -1.68
C MET A 64 -6.17 13.28 -1.99
N ILE A 65 -5.77 12.04 -1.73
CA ILE A 65 -6.61 10.86 -1.97
C ILE A 65 -7.22 10.38 -0.66
N HIS A 66 -8.51 10.09 -0.69
CA HIS A 66 -9.24 9.52 0.44
C HIS A 66 -9.78 8.14 0.05
N ILE A 67 -9.51 7.12 0.86
CA ILE A 67 -10.12 5.79 0.73
C ILE A 67 -10.84 5.51 2.04
N THR A 68 -12.17 5.45 2.00
CA THR A 68 -13.00 5.46 3.20
C THR A 68 -14.09 4.40 3.17
N ASP A 69 -14.40 3.82 4.33
CA ASP A 69 -15.53 2.91 4.57
C ASP A 69 -15.56 1.69 3.62
N SER A 70 -14.40 1.14 3.27
CA SER A 70 -14.27 0.14 2.20
C SER A 70 -13.88 -1.23 2.74
N VAL A 71 -14.31 -2.29 2.04
CA VAL A 71 -13.97 -3.68 2.33
C VAL A 71 -13.23 -4.27 1.13
N ILE A 72 -11.98 -4.68 1.34
CA ILE A 72 -11.08 -5.10 0.27
C ILE A 72 -10.49 -6.46 0.61
N LYS A 73 -10.79 -7.44 -0.25
CA LYS A 73 -10.29 -8.81 -0.18
C LYS A 73 -9.58 -9.14 -1.47
N THR A 74 -8.31 -9.49 -1.39
CA THR A 74 -7.41 -9.64 -2.54
C THR A 74 -6.44 -10.79 -2.30
N GLY A 75 -5.71 -11.19 -3.34
CA GLY A 75 -4.53 -12.05 -3.20
C GLY A 75 -3.21 -11.27 -3.14
N ASP A 76 -3.26 -9.94 -3.20
CA ASP A 76 -2.10 -9.06 -3.08
C ASP A 76 -2.43 -7.82 -2.22
N ASP A 77 -1.75 -6.68 -2.40
CA ASP A 77 -1.94 -5.48 -1.58
C ASP A 77 -3.42 -5.00 -1.56
N CYS A 78 -3.94 -4.71 -0.37
CA CYS A 78 -5.26 -4.11 -0.18
C CYS A 78 -5.30 -2.70 -0.77
N VAL A 79 -4.27 -1.90 -0.44
CA VAL A 79 -3.96 -0.63 -1.07
C VAL A 79 -2.45 -0.58 -1.30
N SER A 80 -2.03 -0.27 -2.51
CA SER A 80 -0.62 -0.12 -2.88
C SER A 80 -0.36 1.33 -3.32
N ILE A 81 0.68 1.95 -2.77
CA ILE A 81 0.99 3.38 -2.96
C ILE A 81 2.34 3.50 -3.67
N GLY A 82 2.31 3.97 -4.91
CA GLY A 82 3.46 4.21 -5.77
C GLY A 82 4.11 5.59 -5.59
N ASP A 83 5.09 5.88 -6.45
CA ASP A 83 5.91 7.09 -6.43
C ASP A 83 5.09 8.38 -6.63
N GLU A 84 5.65 9.52 -6.20
CA GLU A 84 5.04 10.86 -6.32
C GLU A 84 3.66 10.98 -5.67
N THR A 85 3.25 10.03 -4.84
CA THR A 85 1.93 10.04 -4.18
C THR A 85 1.99 10.79 -2.86
N LYS A 86 1.07 11.74 -2.66
CA LYS A 86 1.07 12.63 -1.48
C LYS A 86 -0.30 12.80 -0.84
N GLU A 87 -0.34 13.03 0.47
CA GLU A 87 -1.57 13.33 1.22
C GLU A 87 -2.67 12.28 0.98
N VAL A 88 -2.40 11.04 1.39
CA VAL A 88 -3.33 9.92 1.27
C VAL A 88 -3.91 9.58 2.64
N HIS A 89 -5.23 9.60 2.73
CA HIS A 89 -5.98 9.23 3.92
C HIS A 89 -6.75 7.94 3.68
N ILE A 90 -6.37 6.88 4.37
CA ILE A 90 -7.06 5.59 4.37
C ILE A 90 -7.73 5.44 5.73
N HIS A 91 -9.06 5.45 5.75
CA HIS A 91 -9.84 5.50 6.99
C HIS A 91 -10.97 4.48 6.99
N ASN A 92 -11.14 3.75 8.09
CA ASN A 92 -12.24 2.77 8.24
C ASN A 92 -12.28 1.74 7.09
N VAL A 93 -11.10 1.21 6.72
CA VAL A 93 -10.97 0.18 5.70
C VAL A 93 -10.74 -1.18 6.36
N THR A 94 -11.45 -2.20 5.88
CA THR A 94 -11.20 -3.60 6.24
C THR A 94 -10.46 -4.30 5.10
N CYS A 95 -9.23 -4.72 5.36
CA CYS A 95 -8.40 -5.48 4.45
C CYS A 95 -8.36 -6.95 4.87
N GLY A 96 -8.54 -7.90 3.95
CA GLY A 96 -8.29 -9.30 4.30
C GLY A 96 -9.17 -10.35 3.61
N PRO A 97 -8.57 -11.40 3.01
CA PRO A 97 -7.13 -11.69 2.92
C PRO A 97 -6.37 -10.72 1.98
N GLY A 98 -5.04 -10.89 1.88
CA GLY A 98 -4.16 -10.11 1.00
C GLY A 98 -2.82 -9.72 1.65
N HIS A 99 -2.11 -8.76 1.08
CA HIS A 99 -0.79 -8.31 1.57
C HIS A 99 -0.80 -7.05 2.44
N GLY A 100 -1.99 -6.52 2.79
CA GLY A 100 -2.13 -5.35 3.65
C GLY A 100 -2.04 -4.02 2.89
N ILE A 101 -1.77 -2.92 3.59
CA ILE A 101 -1.60 -1.60 2.99
C ILE A 101 -0.10 -1.33 2.84
N SER A 102 0.34 -1.12 1.61
CA SER A 102 1.75 -1.06 1.24
C SER A 102 2.14 0.28 0.62
N VAL A 103 3.17 0.91 1.17
CA VAL A 103 3.94 1.96 0.49
C VAL A 103 5.07 1.29 -0.31
N GLY A 104 5.09 1.55 -1.61
CA GLY A 104 6.03 0.99 -2.57
C GLY A 104 5.58 -0.32 -3.22
N SER A 105 6.48 -1.04 -3.89
CA SER A 105 7.94 -0.85 -3.78
C SER A 105 8.47 0.42 -4.44
N LEU A 106 9.39 1.10 -3.77
CA LEU A 106 10.08 2.30 -4.26
C LEU A 106 11.60 2.05 -4.40
N GLY A 107 12.26 2.73 -5.33
CA GLY A 107 13.66 2.56 -5.70
C GLY A 107 13.89 1.60 -6.85
N GLY A 108 12.86 1.25 -7.62
CA GLY A 108 13.01 0.40 -8.81
C GLY A 108 13.54 1.20 -10.01
N TYR A 109 13.15 2.48 -10.11
CA TYR A 109 13.49 3.34 -11.25
C TYR A 109 14.13 4.66 -10.81
N ALA A 110 15.01 5.21 -11.64
CA ALA A 110 15.73 6.45 -11.34
C ALA A 110 14.83 7.71 -11.33
N SER A 111 13.66 7.64 -11.96
CA SER A 111 12.71 8.75 -12.10
C SER A 111 11.67 8.84 -10.99
N GLU A 112 11.67 7.89 -10.05
CA GLU A 112 10.72 7.89 -8.93
C GLU A 112 10.96 9.10 -8.02
N LYS A 113 9.88 9.61 -7.44
CA LYS A 113 9.89 10.78 -6.56
C LYS A 113 9.31 10.45 -5.19
N ASP A 114 9.48 11.41 -4.29
CA ASP A 114 9.06 11.35 -2.91
C ASP A 114 7.60 10.94 -2.72
N VAL A 115 7.37 10.13 -1.68
CA VAL A 115 6.06 9.78 -1.15
C VAL A 115 5.92 10.43 0.22
N GLN A 116 4.83 11.14 0.47
CA GLN A 116 4.68 11.97 1.65
C GLN A 116 3.24 11.99 2.18
N GLY A 117 3.07 11.96 3.50
CA GLY A 117 1.76 12.23 4.11
C GLY A 117 0.80 11.06 3.88
N ILE A 118 1.13 9.89 4.41
CA ILE A 118 0.29 8.69 4.31
C ILE A 118 -0.30 8.41 5.69
N TYR A 119 -1.62 8.47 5.77
CA TYR A 119 -2.38 8.36 7.01
C TYR A 119 -3.30 7.13 6.93
N VAL A 120 -2.95 6.06 7.64
CA VAL A 120 -3.80 4.86 7.77
C VAL A 120 -4.39 4.87 9.16
N THR A 121 -5.70 5.06 9.26
CA THR A 121 -6.39 5.26 10.54
C THR A 121 -7.62 4.39 10.68
N ASN A 122 -7.88 3.86 11.87
CA ASN A 122 -9.09 3.09 12.17
C ASN A 122 -9.34 1.94 11.16
N CYS A 123 -8.29 1.19 10.78
CA CYS A 123 -8.40 0.11 9.80
C CYS A 123 -8.28 -1.27 10.46
N THR A 124 -8.91 -2.27 9.85
CA THR A 124 -8.89 -3.66 10.33
C THR A 124 -8.25 -4.55 9.28
N PHE A 125 -7.34 -5.42 9.71
CA PHE A 125 -6.61 -6.37 8.87
C PHE A 125 -6.93 -7.79 9.32
N ILE A 126 -7.45 -8.64 8.42
CA ILE A 126 -7.94 -9.98 8.75
C ILE A 126 -7.26 -11.02 7.87
N GLY A 127 -6.44 -11.88 8.46
CA GLY A 127 -5.76 -12.96 7.73
C GLY A 127 -4.85 -12.47 6.61
N THR A 128 -4.36 -11.23 6.69
CA THR A 128 -3.42 -10.67 5.72
C THR A 128 -1.99 -11.10 6.04
N GLN A 129 -1.14 -11.13 5.01
CA GLN A 129 0.29 -11.33 5.19
C GLN A 129 0.89 -10.18 6.01
N ASN A 130 0.51 -8.93 5.71
CA ASN A 130 1.00 -7.76 6.43
C ASN A 130 -0.16 -6.87 6.88
N GLY A 131 0.06 -6.08 7.92
CA GLY A 131 -0.82 -4.97 8.25
C GLY A 131 -0.46 -3.76 7.40
N VAL A 132 0.44 -2.92 7.93
CA VAL A 132 1.07 -1.81 7.20
C VAL A 132 2.49 -2.17 6.80
N ARG A 133 2.86 -1.86 5.57
CA ARG A 133 4.13 -2.25 4.97
C ARG A 133 4.78 -1.11 4.21
N VAL A 134 6.09 -0.95 4.33
CA VAL A 134 6.90 -0.04 3.51
C VAL A 134 8.01 -0.85 2.84
N LYS A 135 8.10 -0.79 1.51
CA LYS A 135 9.02 -1.58 0.68
C LYS A 135 9.93 -0.64 -0.11
N THR A 136 11.25 -0.69 0.14
CA THR A 136 12.21 0.03 -0.70
C THR A 136 13.31 -0.90 -1.20
N TRP A 137 13.71 -0.73 -2.45
CA TRP A 137 14.73 -1.55 -3.09
C TRP A 137 16.13 -1.22 -2.53
N PRO A 138 17.00 -2.23 -2.38
CA PRO A 138 18.43 -2.01 -2.16
C PRO A 138 19.06 -1.44 -3.44
N SER A 139 20.20 -0.75 -3.30
CA SER A 139 20.94 -0.18 -4.45
C SER A 139 20.05 0.68 -5.37
N ALA A 140 19.06 1.37 -4.77
CA ALA A 140 18.10 2.18 -5.49
C ALA A 140 18.81 3.26 -6.34
N PRO A 141 18.49 3.38 -7.64
CA PRO A 141 19.10 4.38 -8.51
C PRO A 141 18.53 5.79 -8.26
N ALA A 142 17.37 5.89 -7.62
CA ALA A 142 16.76 7.16 -7.23
C ALA A 142 17.25 7.65 -5.86
N GLN A 143 17.27 8.97 -5.69
CA GLN A 143 17.32 9.62 -4.39
C GLN A 143 15.94 10.16 -4.09
N LEU A 144 15.17 9.45 -3.28
CA LEU A 144 13.85 9.86 -2.85
C LEU A 144 13.68 9.69 -1.34
N THR A 145 12.74 10.44 -0.80
CA THR A 145 12.34 10.39 0.60
C THR A 145 10.92 9.84 0.70
N VAL A 146 10.73 8.87 1.57
CA VAL A 146 9.43 8.47 2.08
C VAL A 146 9.26 9.13 3.44
N SER A 147 8.26 9.99 3.58
CA SER A 147 8.12 10.79 4.81
C SER A 147 6.69 10.89 5.29
N ASP A 148 6.54 11.17 6.58
CA ASP A 148 5.26 11.53 7.17
C ASP A 148 4.23 10.38 7.03
N LEU A 149 4.61 9.23 7.58
CA LEU A 149 3.78 8.03 7.60
C LEU A 149 3.15 7.88 8.97
N HIS A 150 1.83 7.80 9.04
CA HIS A 150 1.07 7.70 10.28
C HIS A 150 0.14 6.50 10.22
N PHE A 151 0.41 5.53 11.10
CA PHE A 151 -0.35 4.29 11.21
C PHE A 151 -0.98 4.26 12.61
N GLU A 152 -2.28 4.54 12.69
CA GLU A 152 -2.99 4.75 13.97
C GLU A 152 -4.30 3.96 14.08
N ASP A 153 -4.59 3.46 15.28
CA ASP A 153 -5.84 2.75 15.59
C ASP A 153 -6.09 1.54 14.66
N LEU A 154 -5.09 0.66 14.54
CA LEU A 154 -5.15 -0.50 13.66
C LEU A 154 -5.49 -1.77 14.44
N ILE A 155 -6.44 -2.55 13.91
CA ILE A 155 -6.83 -3.85 14.46
C ILE A 155 -6.25 -4.95 13.57
N MET A 156 -5.51 -5.85 14.18
CA MET A 156 -4.91 -7.02 13.53
C MET A 156 -5.65 -8.29 13.97
N ASP A 157 -6.16 -9.07 13.05
CA ASP A 157 -6.74 -10.38 13.31
C ASP A 157 -6.01 -11.41 12.47
N ASN A 158 -5.20 -12.25 13.13
CA ASN A 158 -4.47 -13.33 12.48
C ASN A 158 -3.55 -12.83 11.33
N VAL A 159 -2.83 -11.72 11.55
CA VAL A 159 -1.94 -11.10 10.56
C VAL A 159 -0.51 -11.64 10.71
N SER A 160 0.19 -11.96 9.62
CA SER A 160 1.56 -12.49 9.75
C SER A 160 2.56 -11.42 10.21
N SER A 161 2.65 -10.29 9.53
CA SER A 161 3.54 -9.17 9.88
C SER A 161 2.76 -7.86 10.00
N PRO A 162 2.16 -7.56 11.17
CA PRO A 162 1.39 -6.34 11.40
C PRO A 162 2.07 -5.06 10.93
N VAL A 163 3.36 -4.90 11.20
CA VAL A 163 4.14 -3.76 10.76
C VAL A 163 5.46 -4.24 10.18
N ILE A 164 5.75 -3.86 8.93
CA ILE A 164 7.03 -4.14 8.31
C ILE A 164 7.56 -2.94 7.52
N ILE A 165 8.81 -2.55 7.80
CA ILE A 165 9.57 -1.62 6.98
C ILE A 165 10.78 -2.39 6.45
N ASP A 166 10.81 -2.62 5.14
CA ASP A 166 11.84 -3.41 4.48
C ASP A 166 12.58 -2.57 3.44
N GLN A 167 13.80 -2.14 3.78
CA GLN A 167 14.70 -1.44 2.86
C GLN A 167 15.61 -2.37 2.06
N GLU A 168 15.40 -3.68 2.12
CA GLU A 168 16.09 -4.68 1.29
C GLU A 168 15.14 -5.44 0.37
N TYR A 169 13.96 -4.86 0.11
CA TYR A 169 12.90 -5.48 -0.68
C TYR A 169 13.39 -5.82 -2.08
N CYS A 170 13.36 -7.12 -2.39
CA CYS A 170 13.97 -7.68 -3.59
C CYS A 170 13.07 -8.78 -4.17
N PRO A 171 11.97 -8.40 -4.84
CA PRO A 171 11.03 -9.37 -5.37
C PRO A 171 11.73 -10.28 -6.37
N HIS A 172 11.50 -11.59 -6.24
CA HIS A 172 12.10 -12.65 -7.06
C HIS A 172 13.64 -12.68 -7.10
N ASN A 173 14.32 -12.05 -6.14
CA ASN A 173 15.77 -11.90 -6.12
C ASN A 173 16.36 -11.19 -7.37
N LEU A 174 15.57 -10.32 -8.02
CA LEU A 174 15.96 -9.58 -9.23
C LEU A 174 16.51 -8.17 -8.93
N CYS A 175 17.16 -7.99 -7.79
CA CYS A 175 17.78 -6.73 -7.39
C CYS A 175 19.30 -6.85 -7.34
N LYS A 176 20.00 -5.72 -7.48
CA LYS A 176 21.39 -5.63 -7.05
C LYS A 176 21.42 -5.35 -5.54
N LYS A 177 22.29 -6.05 -4.82
CA LYS A 177 22.51 -5.86 -3.37
C LYS A 177 23.94 -5.43 -3.06
N ASP A 178 24.58 -4.73 -4.01
CA ASP A 178 25.95 -4.23 -3.83
C ASP A 178 26.00 -3.06 -2.83
N ARG A 179 24.89 -2.33 -2.67
CA ARG A 179 24.74 -1.24 -1.71
C ARG A 179 23.40 -1.32 -0.96
N PRO A 180 23.35 -0.85 0.30
CA PRO A 180 22.10 -0.59 1.00
C PRO A 180 21.15 0.33 0.20
N SER A 181 19.87 0.35 0.55
CA SER A 181 18.94 1.33 -0.02
C SER A 181 19.38 2.76 0.33
N SER A 182 19.38 3.65 -0.65
CA SER A 182 19.62 5.09 -0.49
C SER A 182 18.36 5.87 -0.11
N ILE A 183 17.20 5.19 -0.05
CA ILE A 183 15.92 5.84 0.17
C ILE A 183 15.80 6.23 1.64
N LYS A 184 15.55 7.51 1.90
CA LYS A 184 15.37 8.01 3.26
C LYS A 184 13.94 7.78 3.72
N ILE A 185 13.77 7.08 4.84
CA ILE A 185 12.46 6.95 5.52
C ILE A 185 12.51 7.81 6.78
N THR A 186 11.59 8.75 6.93
CA THR A 186 11.62 9.71 8.06
C THR A 186 10.22 10.08 8.53
N ASN A 187 10.10 10.47 9.80
CA ASN A 187 8.82 10.86 10.42
C ASN A 187 7.75 9.76 10.27
N VAL A 188 8.01 8.59 10.87
CA VAL A 188 7.07 7.47 10.91
C VAL A 188 6.49 7.37 12.31
N SER A 189 5.16 7.35 12.40
CA SER A 189 4.40 7.17 13.64
C SER A 189 3.57 5.89 13.55
N ILE A 190 3.68 5.05 14.58
CA ILE A 190 2.89 3.83 14.74
C ILE A 190 2.25 3.89 16.13
N LYS A 191 0.92 3.95 16.18
CA LYS A 191 0.19 4.19 17.42
C LYS A 191 -1.07 3.33 17.52
N ASN A 192 -1.33 2.79 18.70
CA ASN A 192 -2.54 1.98 18.99
C ASN A 192 -2.80 0.85 17.97
N VAL A 193 -1.74 0.14 17.57
CA VAL A 193 -1.84 -1.10 16.79
C VAL A 193 -2.04 -2.25 17.76
N ARG A 194 -3.14 -3.00 17.64
CA ARG A 194 -3.53 -4.06 18.57
C ARG A 194 -4.12 -5.27 17.86
N GLY A 195 -4.04 -6.44 18.48
CA GLY A 195 -4.67 -7.66 17.95
C GLY A 195 -3.78 -8.90 18.04
N THR A 196 -3.91 -9.81 17.07
CA THR A 196 -3.22 -11.11 17.05
C THR A 196 -2.37 -11.29 15.79
N THR A 197 -1.27 -12.03 15.94
CA THR A 197 -0.42 -12.47 14.84
C THR A 197 -0.44 -13.99 14.70
N ASN A 198 -0.09 -14.49 13.51
CA ASN A 198 0.21 -15.91 13.28
C ASN A 198 1.68 -16.21 13.01
N SER A 199 2.54 -15.19 13.13
CA SER A 199 3.99 -15.33 13.13
C SER A 199 4.59 -14.86 14.46
N ALA A 200 5.88 -15.14 14.67
CA ALA A 200 6.58 -14.75 15.89
C ALA A 200 6.86 -13.24 15.95
N GLU A 201 7.16 -12.61 14.81
CA GLU A 201 7.52 -11.20 14.72
C GLU A 201 6.30 -10.33 14.39
N ALA A 202 5.83 -9.56 15.37
CA ALA A 202 4.75 -8.59 15.15
C ALA A 202 5.22 -7.31 14.42
N VAL A 203 6.49 -6.93 14.61
CA VAL A 203 7.08 -5.72 14.03
C VAL A 203 8.47 -6.07 13.49
N THR A 204 8.71 -5.74 12.22
CA THR A 204 9.99 -5.97 11.55
C THR A 204 10.49 -4.68 10.91
N LEU A 205 11.65 -4.20 11.35
CA LEU A 205 12.28 -2.99 10.82
C LEU A 205 13.65 -3.34 10.25
N ILE A 206 13.71 -3.53 8.94
CA ILE A 206 14.95 -3.76 8.18
C ILE A 206 15.33 -2.40 7.58
N CYS A 207 15.82 -1.53 8.45
CA CYS A 207 16.30 -0.20 8.07
C CYS A 207 17.83 -0.18 8.04
N ARG A 208 18.42 0.65 7.18
CA ARG A 208 19.87 0.85 7.14
C ARG A 208 20.20 2.30 7.52
N SER A 209 21.30 2.46 8.25
CA SER A 209 21.84 3.73 8.77
C SER A 209 22.61 4.49 7.70
#